data_AF-A0A3N1D6R1-F1
#
_entry.id   AF-A0A3N1D6R1-F1
#
_cell.length_a   1.000
_cell.length_b   1.000
_cell.length_c   1.000
_cell.angle_alpha   90.00
_cell.angle_beta   90.00
_cell.angle_gamma   90.00
#
_symmetry.space_group_name_H-M   'P 1'
#
loop_
_entity.id
_entity.type
_entity.pdbx_description
1 polymer ?
#
loop_
_entity_poly.entity_id
_entity_poly.type
_entity_poly.pdbx_seq_one_letter_code
_entity_poly.pdbx_strand_id
1 'polypeptide(L)'
;MDQQSIPAPLAGRVGHIAGIESITLDGRRLYFGYDYSDDLVVSPLIDDPAAMARFAAEHLRQTTGAHDAAYWAELVEYAATSSGLAYEEDCVFTTEQMASLPAPGGHLLYLLSTALDHDDRECALPAEALPLLERLGRDPEDVAECVDECLSLLRAEGREAHPDAWLVVQHYLAATLDRLPPTWDAFFAPLRHL
;
A
#
# COMPACT_ATOMS: atom_id res chain seq x y z
N MET A 1 -15.31 -9.93 26.79
CA MET A 1 -15.00 -9.06 25.64
C MET A 1 -13.50 -9.09 25.55
N ASP A 2 -12.97 -9.96 24.70
CA ASP A 2 -11.53 -10.14 24.60
C ASP A 2 -10.95 -8.86 24.02
N GLN A 3 -10.17 -8.14 24.82
CA GLN A 3 -9.44 -6.98 24.34
C GLN A 3 -8.38 -7.49 23.38
N GLN A 4 -8.63 -7.34 22.08
CA GLN A 4 -7.62 -7.62 21.07
C GLN A 4 -6.40 -6.72 21.37
N SER A 5 -5.22 -7.33 21.46
CA SER A 5 -3.98 -6.65 21.77
C SER A 5 -3.62 -5.68 20.65
N ILE A 6 -3.17 -4.48 21.01
CA ILE A 6 -2.65 -3.49 20.05
C ILE A 6 -1.42 -4.10 19.37
N PRO A 7 -1.35 -4.13 18.03
CA PRO A 7 -0.18 -4.65 17.32
C PRO A 7 1.02 -3.72 17.52
N ALA A 8 2.24 -4.27 17.37
CA ALA A 8 3.46 -3.48 17.44
C ALA A 8 3.52 -2.45 16.29
N PRO A 9 4.07 -1.24 16.53
CA PRO A 9 4.28 -0.26 15.47
C PRO A 9 5.33 -0.75 14.46
N LEU A 10 5.24 -0.25 13.24
CA LEU A 10 6.28 -0.46 12.23
C LEU A 10 7.60 0.17 12.71
N ALA A 11 8.73 -0.47 12.42
CA ALA A 11 10.04 0.02 12.82
C ALA A 11 10.28 1.44 12.26
N GLY A 12 10.77 2.35 13.10
CA GLY A 12 11.00 3.75 12.70
C GLY A 12 9.75 4.61 12.52
N ARG A 13 8.52 4.08 12.69
CA ARG A 13 7.27 4.80 12.41
C ARG A 13 6.53 5.37 13.63
N VAL A 14 7.17 5.38 14.80
CA VAL A 14 6.57 5.95 16.01
C VAL A 14 6.71 7.47 16.02
N GLY A 15 5.61 8.17 16.26
CA GLY A 15 5.56 9.62 16.45
C GLY A 15 5.21 10.43 15.20
N HIS A 16 4.96 9.78 14.06
CA HIS A 16 4.55 10.44 12.82
C HIS A 16 3.27 11.25 12.96
N ILE A 17 3.16 12.33 12.18
CA ILE A 17 1.94 13.13 12.06
C ILE A 17 1.07 12.48 10.98
N ALA A 18 0.00 11.82 11.39
CA ALA A 18 -0.72 10.94 10.48
C ALA A 18 -2.24 11.08 10.58
N GLY A 19 -2.92 10.87 9.45
CA GLY A 19 -4.34 10.56 9.41
C GLY A 19 -4.60 9.07 9.58
N ILE A 20 -5.87 8.70 9.60
CA ILE A 20 -6.31 7.31 9.50
C ILE A 20 -6.95 7.13 8.12
N GLU A 21 -6.55 6.08 7.43
CA GLU A 21 -7.08 5.65 6.15
C GLU A 21 -7.63 4.23 6.28
N SER A 22 -8.44 3.80 5.31
CA SER A 22 -8.90 2.41 5.28
C SER A 22 -9.01 1.85 3.87
N ILE A 23 -8.83 0.55 3.78
CA ILE A 23 -9.01 -0.27 2.58
C ILE A 23 -9.89 -1.46 2.91
N THR A 24 -10.58 -1.99 1.91
CA THR A 24 -11.43 -3.17 2.05
C THR A 24 -10.86 -4.29 1.20
N LEU A 25 -10.63 -5.46 1.80
CA LEU A 25 -10.25 -6.69 1.12
C LEU A 25 -11.29 -7.76 1.39
N ASP A 26 -11.89 -8.32 0.33
CA ASP A 26 -12.91 -9.37 0.43
C ASP A 26 -14.05 -9.01 1.41
N GLY A 27 -14.44 -7.74 1.42
CA GLY A 27 -15.47 -7.19 2.31
C GLY A 27 -15.01 -6.92 3.76
N ARG A 28 -13.76 -7.23 4.11
CA ARG A 28 -13.16 -6.90 5.41
C ARG A 28 -12.43 -5.57 5.32
N ARG A 29 -12.84 -4.62 6.17
CA ARG A 29 -12.16 -3.32 6.28
C ARG A 29 -10.90 -3.45 7.15
N LEU A 30 -9.85 -2.78 6.70
CA LEU A 30 -8.55 -2.69 7.35
C LEU A 30 -8.18 -1.21 7.43
N TYR A 31 -7.79 -0.76 8.61
CA TYR A 31 -7.36 0.60 8.88
C TYR A 31 -5.84 0.69 8.96
N PHE A 32 -5.31 1.85 8.61
CA PHE A 32 -3.90 2.16 8.76
C PHE A 32 -3.67 3.66 8.98
N GLY A 33 -2.53 3.99 9.58
CA GLY A 33 -2.05 5.36 9.72
C GLY A 33 -1.28 5.78 8.48
N TYR A 34 -1.55 6.99 8.01
CA TYR A 34 -0.91 7.58 6.84
C TYR A 34 -0.34 8.95 7.15
N ASP A 35 0.97 9.13 6.95
CA ASP A 35 1.64 10.43 7.00
C ASP A 35 1.62 11.06 5.61
N TYR A 36 0.74 12.06 5.42
CA TYR A 36 0.59 12.75 4.13
C TYR A 36 1.78 13.66 3.78
N SER A 37 2.64 13.99 4.75
CA SER A 37 3.80 14.86 4.49
C SER A 37 4.96 14.04 3.91
N ASP A 38 5.14 12.84 4.45
CA ASP A 38 6.19 11.90 4.03
C ASP A 38 5.68 10.86 3.01
N ASP A 39 4.41 10.97 2.59
CA ASP A 39 3.74 10.05 1.66
C ASP A 39 3.90 8.58 2.07
N LEU A 40 3.54 8.25 3.31
CA LEU A 40 4.02 7.04 3.97
C LEU A 40 3.00 6.36 4.88
N VAL A 41 2.90 5.04 4.76
CA VAL A 41 2.21 4.21 5.73
C VAL A 41 3.05 4.08 7.00
N VAL A 42 2.42 4.39 8.14
CA VAL A 42 3.10 4.46 9.44
C VAL A 42 2.55 3.47 10.47
N SER A 43 1.61 2.60 10.08
CA SER A 43 1.07 1.56 10.95
C SER A 43 0.96 0.20 10.25
N PRO A 44 0.87 -0.89 11.01
CA PRO A 44 0.32 -2.13 10.48
C PRO A 44 -1.14 -1.93 10.03
N LEU A 45 -1.65 -2.85 9.20
CA LEU A 45 -3.08 -3.00 8.94
C LEU A 45 -3.79 -3.55 10.19
N ILE A 46 -4.88 -2.89 10.59
CA ILE A 46 -5.66 -3.22 11.80
C ILE A 46 -7.15 -3.30 11.42
N ASP A 47 -7.83 -4.39 11.72
CA ASP A 47 -9.25 -4.59 11.36
C ASP A 47 -10.25 -4.23 12.46
N ASP A 48 -9.80 -4.13 13.72
CA ASP A 48 -10.61 -3.63 14.83
C ASP A 48 -10.49 -2.10 14.95
N PRO A 49 -11.58 -1.34 14.74
CA PRO A 49 -11.54 0.11 14.83
C PRO A 49 -11.12 0.61 16.23
N ALA A 50 -11.49 -0.10 17.30
CA ALA A 50 -11.08 0.26 18.66
C ALA A 50 -9.60 -0.05 18.91
N ALA A 51 -9.04 -1.10 18.29
CA ALA A 51 -7.61 -1.34 18.30
C ALA A 51 -6.85 -0.27 17.50
N MET A 52 -7.36 0.15 16.34
CA MET A 52 -6.73 1.22 15.54
C MET A 52 -6.68 2.55 16.31
N ALA A 53 -7.78 2.94 16.95
CA ALA A 53 -7.81 4.18 17.75
C ALA A 53 -6.81 4.15 18.92
N ARG A 54 -6.69 3.01 19.60
CA ARG A 54 -5.71 2.84 20.69
C ARG A 54 -4.27 2.83 20.16
N PHE A 55 -4.02 2.15 19.05
CA PHE A 55 -2.73 2.17 18.36
C PHE A 55 -2.31 3.62 18.05
N ALA A 56 -3.22 4.39 17.46
CA ALA A 56 -2.95 5.78 17.08
C ALA A 56 -2.69 6.68 18.28
N ALA A 57 -3.46 6.51 19.38
CA ALA A 57 -3.25 7.24 20.62
C ALA A 57 -1.85 6.98 21.23
N GLU A 58 -1.36 5.75 21.13
CA GLU A 58 -0.07 5.35 21.68
C GLU A 58 1.10 5.81 20.79
N HIS A 59 0.97 5.64 19.46
CA HIS A 59 2.11 5.70 18.55
C HIS A 59 2.09 6.85 17.54
N LEU A 60 0.95 7.51 17.29
CA LEU A 60 0.80 8.55 16.26
C LEU A 60 0.56 9.93 16.87
N ARG A 61 0.72 10.97 16.06
CA ARG A 61 0.52 12.37 16.43
C ARG A 61 -0.36 13.08 15.40
N GLN A 62 -0.92 14.20 15.82
CA GLN A 62 -1.48 15.22 14.93
C GLN A 62 -0.55 16.43 14.92
N THR A 63 -0.79 17.37 14.02
CA THR A 63 -0.09 18.67 13.98
C THR A 63 -0.23 19.46 15.29
N THR A 64 -1.25 19.16 16.08
CA THR A 64 -1.51 19.75 17.41
C THR A 64 -0.94 18.94 18.58
N GLY A 65 -0.23 17.84 18.31
CA GLY A 65 0.42 17.00 19.30
C GLY A 65 -0.26 15.65 19.52
N ALA A 66 -0.14 15.12 20.73
CA ALA A 66 -0.74 13.85 21.11
C ALA A 66 -2.23 14.00 21.45
N HIS A 67 -3.02 13.00 21.09
CA HIS A 67 -4.46 12.93 21.36
C HIS A 67 -4.82 11.56 21.94
N ASP A 68 -5.95 11.51 22.65
CA ASP A 68 -6.45 10.29 23.26
C ASP A 68 -7.18 9.39 22.25
N ALA A 69 -7.52 8.17 22.68
CA ALA A 69 -8.20 7.20 21.83
C ALA A 69 -9.61 7.63 21.41
N ALA A 70 -10.28 8.55 22.12
CA ALA A 70 -11.61 9.02 21.74
C ALA A 70 -11.51 9.93 20.52
N TYR A 71 -10.54 10.85 20.52
CA TYR A 71 -10.22 11.66 19.34
C TYR A 71 -9.88 10.78 18.13
N TRP A 72 -9.01 9.79 18.31
CA TRP A 72 -8.63 8.90 17.20
C TRP A 72 -9.79 8.03 16.72
N ALA A 73 -10.74 7.66 17.59
CA ALA A 73 -11.93 6.92 17.17
C ALA A 73 -12.80 7.71 16.19
N GLU A 74 -12.90 9.03 16.32
CA GLU A 74 -13.59 9.89 15.35
C GLU A 74 -12.92 9.84 13.97
N LEU A 75 -11.57 9.80 13.93
CA LEU A 75 -10.82 9.66 12.68
C LEU A 75 -10.97 8.26 12.07
N VAL A 76 -11.04 7.21 12.88
CA VAL A 76 -11.31 5.84 12.41
C VAL A 76 -12.73 5.76 11.80
N GLU A 77 -13.72 6.39 12.42
CA GLU A 77 -15.08 6.48 11.87
C GLU A 77 -15.10 7.25 10.55
N TYR A 78 -14.39 8.38 10.47
CA TYR A 78 -14.24 9.14 9.23
C TYR A 78 -13.61 8.28 8.13
N ALA A 79 -12.48 7.61 8.42
CA ALA A 79 -11.77 6.73 7.50
C ALA A 79 -12.63 5.57 6.97
N ALA A 80 -13.69 5.17 7.69
CA ALA A 80 -14.60 4.12 7.26
C ALA A 80 -15.55 4.57 6.13
N THR A 81 -15.70 5.88 5.93
CA THR A 81 -16.66 6.48 4.97
C THR A 81 -16.02 7.44 3.98
N SER A 82 -14.77 7.81 4.19
CA SER A 82 -14.03 8.74 3.34
C SER A 82 -12.55 8.36 3.34
N SER A 83 -11.87 8.59 2.21
CA SER A 83 -10.41 8.49 2.11
C SER A 83 -9.84 9.81 1.60
N GLY A 84 -8.67 10.18 2.10
CA GLY A 84 -7.86 11.27 1.58
C GLY A 84 -6.95 10.85 0.42
N LEU A 85 -6.82 9.54 0.14
CA LEU A 85 -5.90 8.99 -0.85
C LEU A 85 -6.57 8.66 -2.19
N ALA A 86 -7.80 8.17 -2.16
CA ALA A 86 -8.49 7.73 -3.37
C ALA A 86 -10.03 7.82 -3.23
N TYR A 87 -10.73 7.58 -4.33
CA TYR A 87 -12.19 7.42 -4.29
C TYR A 87 -12.57 6.09 -3.63
N GLU A 88 -13.81 5.99 -3.12
CA GLU A 88 -14.26 4.82 -2.37
C GLU A 88 -14.11 3.52 -3.16
N GLU A 89 -14.45 3.55 -4.46
CA GLU A 89 -14.31 2.42 -5.38
C GLU A 89 -12.87 1.94 -5.57
N ASP A 90 -11.89 2.82 -5.38
CA ASP A 90 -10.47 2.50 -5.53
C ASP A 90 -9.86 1.93 -4.24
N CYS A 91 -10.58 2.00 -3.12
CA CYS A 91 -10.18 1.44 -1.82
C CYS A 91 -10.78 0.05 -1.55
N VAL A 92 -11.47 -0.56 -2.52
CA VAL A 92 -12.14 -1.85 -2.38
C VAL A 92 -11.55 -2.87 -3.34
N PHE A 93 -10.99 -3.93 -2.77
CA PHE A 93 -10.34 -5.02 -3.50
C PHE A 93 -10.94 -6.37 -3.13
N THR A 94 -10.88 -7.30 -4.08
CA THR A 94 -10.98 -8.74 -3.79
C THR A 94 -9.65 -9.42 -4.04
N THR A 95 -9.40 -10.52 -3.33
CA THR A 95 -8.23 -11.38 -3.57
C THR A 95 -8.19 -11.85 -5.03
N GLU A 96 -9.36 -12.11 -5.64
CA GLU A 96 -9.49 -12.47 -7.06
C GLU A 96 -9.02 -11.33 -7.97
N GLN A 97 -9.45 -10.09 -7.72
CA GLN A 97 -9.05 -8.92 -8.51
C GLN A 97 -7.55 -8.62 -8.38
N MET A 98 -6.99 -8.77 -7.18
CA MET A 98 -5.55 -8.60 -6.94
C MET A 98 -4.76 -9.64 -7.72
N ALA A 99 -5.18 -10.90 -7.72
CA ALA A 99 -4.58 -11.97 -8.51
C ALA A 99 -4.78 -11.82 -10.03
N SER A 100 -5.44 -10.76 -10.49
CA SER A 100 -5.74 -10.50 -11.90
C SER A 100 -5.36 -9.09 -12.38
N LEU A 101 -4.33 -8.44 -11.81
CA LEU A 101 -3.82 -7.13 -12.27
C LEU A 101 -3.90 -6.97 -13.81
N PRO A 102 -4.50 -5.88 -14.32
CA PRO A 102 -4.06 -4.54 -13.93
C PRO A 102 -5.17 -3.58 -13.46
N ALA A 103 -6.41 -4.04 -13.27
CA ALA A 103 -7.55 -3.20 -12.86
C ALA A 103 -7.98 -3.41 -11.39
N PRO A 104 -7.00 -3.57 -10.49
CA PRO A 104 -6.86 -2.53 -9.44
C PRO A 104 -5.47 -1.86 -9.36
N GLY A 105 -4.70 -1.84 -10.46
CA GLY A 105 -3.23 -1.67 -10.40
C GLY A 105 -2.70 -0.37 -9.79
N GLY A 106 -3.21 0.80 -10.19
CA GLY A 106 -2.59 2.07 -9.80
C GLY A 106 -2.59 2.32 -8.29
N HIS A 107 -3.76 2.41 -7.67
CA HIS A 107 -3.85 2.68 -6.23
C HIS A 107 -3.27 1.53 -5.39
N LEU A 108 -3.45 0.27 -5.83
CA LEU A 108 -2.88 -0.88 -5.14
C LEU A 108 -1.34 -0.86 -5.14
N LEU A 109 -0.69 -0.53 -6.26
CA LEU A 109 0.76 -0.40 -6.33
C LEU A 109 1.28 0.85 -5.61
N TYR A 110 0.50 1.93 -5.61
CA TYR A 110 0.79 3.09 -4.78
C TYR A 110 0.81 2.71 -3.29
N LEU A 111 -0.20 1.99 -2.81
CA LEU A 111 -0.22 1.50 -1.42
C LEU A 111 0.93 0.53 -1.14
N LEU A 112 1.28 -0.32 -2.11
CA LEU A 112 2.44 -1.22 -1.99
C LEU A 112 3.74 -0.42 -1.80
N SER A 113 3.96 0.60 -2.62
CA SER A 113 5.12 1.50 -2.53
C SER A 113 5.13 2.25 -1.19
N THR A 114 3.99 2.81 -0.79
CA THR A 114 3.92 3.60 0.45
C THR A 114 4.04 2.77 1.72
N ALA A 115 3.79 1.46 1.67
CA ALA A 115 4.05 0.51 2.75
C ALA A 115 5.53 0.17 2.95
N LEU A 116 6.39 0.44 1.96
CA LEU A 116 7.84 0.28 2.03
C LEU A 116 8.51 1.50 2.68
N ASP A 117 9.71 1.28 3.22
CA ASP A 117 10.56 2.39 3.64
C ASP A 117 11.13 3.17 2.46
N HIS A 118 11.53 4.42 2.68
CA HIS A 118 12.04 5.28 1.60
C HIS A 118 13.22 4.62 0.87
N ASP A 119 14.17 4.07 1.64
CA ASP A 119 15.31 3.32 1.10
C ASP A 119 14.87 2.05 0.31
N ASP A 120 13.70 1.50 0.64
CA ASP A 120 13.12 0.33 -0.03
C ASP A 120 12.21 0.69 -1.22
N ARG A 121 11.69 1.92 -1.30
CA ARG A 121 10.91 2.39 -2.46
C ARG A 121 11.77 2.62 -3.68
N GLU A 122 13.00 3.06 -3.46
CA GLU A 122 14.04 3.12 -4.49
C GLU A 122 14.58 1.73 -4.83
N CYS A 123 13.83 0.65 -4.58
CA CYS A 123 14.23 -0.69 -4.94
C CYS A 123 14.48 -0.74 -6.45
N ALA A 124 15.76 -0.80 -6.80
CA ALA A 124 16.17 -1.06 -8.17
C ALA A 124 15.49 -2.33 -8.65
N LEU A 125 14.92 -2.26 -9.84
CA LEU A 125 14.52 -3.45 -10.55
C LEU A 125 15.70 -4.42 -10.64
N PRO A 126 15.45 -5.74 -10.57
CA PRO A 126 16.51 -6.72 -10.77
C PRO A 126 17.15 -6.51 -12.14
N ALA A 127 18.44 -6.84 -12.28
CA ALA A 127 19.21 -6.58 -13.50
C ALA A 127 18.56 -7.21 -14.75
N GLU A 128 17.81 -8.29 -14.57
CA GLU A 128 17.02 -8.99 -15.58
C GLU A 128 15.89 -8.16 -16.19
N ALA A 129 15.38 -7.15 -15.48
CA ALA A 129 14.31 -6.28 -15.95
C ALA A 129 14.82 -5.08 -16.77
N LEU A 130 16.10 -4.69 -16.65
CA LEU A 130 16.66 -3.54 -17.37
C LEU A 130 16.58 -3.69 -18.90
N PRO A 131 16.92 -4.86 -19.50
CA PRO A 131 16.75 -5.04 -20.94
C PRO A 131 15.28 -5.00 -21.39
N LEU A 132 14.33 -5.28 -20.50
CA LEU A 132 12.90 -5.20 -20.82
C LEU A 132 12.47 -3.73 -20.95
N LEU A 133 12.91 -2.89 -20.00
CA LEU A 133 12.67 -1.44 -20.05
C LEU A 133 13.29 -0.81 -21.29
N GLU A 134 14.51 -1.21 -21.66
CA GLU A 134 15.16 -0.72 -22.89
C GLU A 134 14.33 -1.06 -24.14
N ARG A 135 13.79 -2.28 -24.24
CA ARG A 135 12.90 -2.67 -25.36
C ARG A 135 11.60 -1.89 -25.39
N LEU A 136 11.09 -1.49 -24.23
CA LEU A 136 9.93 -0.60 -24.09
C LEU A 136 10.30 0.89 -24.32
N GLY A 137 11.59 1.21 -24.51
CA GLY A 137 12.07 2.58 -24.65
C GLY A 137 11.89 3.41 -23.37
N ARG A 138 12.07 2.77 -22.21
CA ARG A 138 11.90 3.37 -20.87
C ARG A 138 13.22 3.56 -20.17
N ASP A 139 13.32 4.64 -19.40
CA ASP A 139 14.49 4.98 -18.59
C ASP A 139 14.31 4.45 -17.17
N PRO A 140 15.19 3.57 -16.66
CA PRO A 140 15.07 3.01 -15.31
C PRO A 140 15.34 4.01 -14.17
N GLU A 141 15.62 5.29 -14.45
CA GLU A 141 15.82 6.33 -13.43
C GLU A 141 14.62 6.48 -12.47
N ASP A 142 13.39 6.31 -12.97
CA ASP A 142 12.17 6.26 -12.13
C ASP A 142 11.44 4.92 -12.33
N VAL A 143 11.72 3.97 -11.42
CA VAL A 143 11.12 2.65 -11.43
C VAL A 143 9.60 2.71 -11.22
N ALA A 144 9.11 3.61 -10.37
CA ALA A 144 7.68 3.71 -10.06
C ALA A 144 6.91 4.21 -11.29
N GLU A 145 7.42 5.26 -11.95
CA GLU A 145 6.85 5.78 -13.20
C GLU A 145 6.85 4.70 -14.29
N CYS A 146 7.98 3.99 -14.46
CA CYS A 146 8.07 2.89 -15.43
C CYS A 146 7.01 1.80 -15.21
N VAL A 147 6.78 1.41 -13.95
CA VAL A 147 5.79 0.38 -13.59
C VAL A 147 4.37 0.87 -13.84
N ASP A 148 4.06 2.13 -13.53
CA ASP A 148 2.75 2.73 -13.79
C ASP A 148 2.44 2.82 -15.29
N GLU A 149 3.43 3.17 -16.10
CA GLU A 149 3.31 3.15 -17.56
C GLU A 149 3.11 1.73 -18.09
N CYS A 150 3.84 0.74 -17.56
CA CYS A 150 3.63 -0.67 -17.89
C CYS A 150 2.20 -1.11 -17.57
N LEU A 151 1.68 -0.79 -16.38
CA LEU A 151 0.29 -1.09 -16.02
C LEU A 151 -0.71 -0.40 -16.94
N SER A 152 -0.41 0.82 -17.39
CA SER A 152 -1.27 1.57 -18.31
C SER A 152 -1.34 0.91 -19.69
N LEU A 153 -0.20 0.45 -20.22
CA LEU A 153 -0.13 -0.36 -21.45
C LEU A 153 -0.93 -1.67 -21.31
N LEU A 154 -0.72 -2.38 -20.19
CA LEU A 154 -1.40 -3.65 -19.93
C LEU A 154 -2.91 -3.48 -19.76
N ARG A 155 -3.38 -2.37 -19.19
CA ARG A 155 -4.81 -2.01 -19.12
C ARG A 155 -5.40 -1.74 -20.50
N ALA A 156 -4.67 -1.05 -21.37
CA ALA A 156 -5.16 -0.65 -22.67
C ALA A 156 -5.19 -1.81 -23.68
N GLU A 157 -4.16 -2.65 -23.67
CA GLU A 157 -3.89 -3.60 -24.77
C GLU A 157 -3.71 -5.05 -24.32
N GLY A 158 -3.64 -5.29 -23.01
CA GLY A 158 -3.55 -6.63 -22.43
C GLY A 158 -2.13 -7.21 -22.38
N ARG A 159 -1.96 -8.24 -21.54
CA ARG A 159 -0.68 -8.89 -21.25
C ARG A 159 -0.07 -9.61 -22.47
N GLU A 160 -0.92 -10.14 -23.36
CA GLU A 160 -0.48 -10.86 -24.56
C GLU A 160 0.14 -9.92 -25.60
N ALA A 161 -0.34 -8.68 -25.69
CA ALA A 161 0.20 -7.67 -26.59
C ALA A 161 1.50 -7.05 -26.05
N HIS A 162 1.65 -6.98 -24.72
CA HIS A 162 2.80 -6.35 -24.05
C HIS A 162 3.48 -7.30 -23.04
N PRO A 163 4.08 -8.42 -23.48
CA PRO A 163 4.70 -9.38 -22.57
C PRO A 163 5.89 -8.80 -21.79
N ASP A 164 6.62 -7.84 -22.38
CA ASP A 164 7.75 -7.18 -21.70
C ASP A 164 7.27 -6.30 -20.55
N ALA A 165 6.19 -5.53 -20.76
CA ALA A 165 5.59 -4.71 -19.71
C ALA A 165 5.06 -5.59 -18.57
N TRP A 166 4.51 -6.76 -18.90
CA TRP A 166 4.07 -7.73 -17.89
C TRP A 166 5.24 -8.27 -17.06
N LEU A 167 6.33 -8.67 -17.71
CA LEU A 167 7.53 -9.15 -17.02
C LEU A 167 8.16 -8.07 -16.11
N VAL A 168 8.16 -6.80 -16.52
CA VAL A 168 8.61 -5.68 -15.66
C VAL A 168 7.77 -5.59 -14.38
N VAL A 169 6.44 -5.65 -14.51
CA VAL A 169 5.54 -5.62 -13.34
C VAL A 169 5.78 -6.83 -12.43
N GLN A 170 5.96 -8.03 -12.98
CA GLN A 170 6.27 -9.23 -12.19
C GLN A 170 7.60 -9.08 -11.43
N HIS A 171 8.64 -8.55 -12.08
CA HIS A 171 9.92 -8.30 -11.43
C HIS A 171 9.83 -7.26 -10.31
N TYR A 172 9.07 -6.18 -10.53
CA TYR A 172 8.81 -5.18 -9.50
C TYR A 172 8.08 -5.76 -8.30
N LEU A 173 7.00 -6.52 -8.52
CA LEU A 173 6.24 -7.17 -7.45
C LEU A 173 7.10 -8.14 -6.65
N ALA A 174 7.90 -8.98 -7.32
CA ALA A 174 8.78 -9.91 -6.65
C ALA A 174 9.82 -9.19 -5.76
N ALA A 175 10.38 -8.08 -6.24
CA ALA A 175 11.39 -7.33 -5.50
C ALA A 175 10.83 -6.57 -4.28
N THR A 176 9.58 -6.10 -4.37
CA THR A 176 8.92 -5.27 -3.35
C THR A 176 8.24 -6.11 -2.27
N LEU A 177 7.54 -7.18 -2.64
CA LEU A 177 6.74 -7.97 -1.70
C LEU A 177 7.58 -8.59 -0.57
N ASP A 178 8.83 -8.98 -0.85
CA ASP A 178 9.73 -9.57 0.16
C ASP A 178 10.21 -8.59 1.24
N ARG A 179 9.92 -7.30 1.08
CA ARG A 179 10.35 -6.24 2.01
C ARG A 179 9.21 -5.65 2.81
N LEU A 180 7.98 -6.12 2.58
CA LEU A 180 6.82 -5.59 3.26
C LEU A 180 6.82 -5.92 4.76
N PRO A 181 6.30 -5.02 5.60
CA PRO A 181 6.02 -5.35 6.98
C PRO A 181 4.95 -6.47 7.09
N PRO A 182 4.96 -7.30 8.14
CA PRO A 182 4.21 -8.56 8.18
C PRO A 182 2.69 -8.48 7.92
N THR A 183 2.01 -7.44 8.40
CA THR A 183 0.55 -7.30 8.18
C THR A 183 0.22 -6.86 6.75
N TRP A 184 1.11 -6.10 6.12
CA TRP A 184 1.00 -5.70 4.73
C TRP A 184 1.39 -6.84 3.78
N ASP A 185 2.38 -7.66 4.15
CA ASP A 185 2.71 -8.90 3.42
C ASP A 185 1.47 -9.81 3.28
N ALA A 186 0.73 -10.02 4.37
CA ALA A 186 -0.50 -10.81 4.34
C ALA A 186 -1.58 -10.22 3.43
N PHE A 187 -1.72 -8.89 3.38
CA PHE A 187 -2.67 -8.20 2.50
C PHE A 187 -2.27 -8.36 1.02
N PHE A 188 -0.99 -8.19 0.70
CA PHE A 188 -0.49 -8.27 -0.67
C PHE A 188 -0.13 -9.70 -1.13
N ALA A 189 -0.30 -10.71 -0.27
CA ALA A 189 -0.02 -12.11 -0.60
C ALA A 189 -0.64 -12.60 -1.93
N PRO A 190 -1.85 -12.19 -2.35
CA PRO A 190 -2.41 -12.58 -3.65
C PRO A 190 -1.54 -12.17 -4.86
N LEU A 191 -0.75 -11.09 -4.74
CA LEU A 191 0.13 -10.61 -5.80
C LEU A 191 1.37 -11.50 -6.00
N ARG A 192 1.72 -12.34 -5.01
CA ARG A 192 2.90 -13.24 -5.09
C ARG A 192 2.72 -14.37 -6.12
N HIS A 193 1.49 -14.58 -6.60
CA HIS A 193 1.15 -15.61 -7.58
C HIS A 193 1.08 -15.09 -9.02
N LEU A 194 1.37 -13.80 -9.23
CA LEU A 194 1.33 -13.15 -10.53
C LEU A 194 2.57 -13.41 -11.37
#